data_AF-A0A843JAA5-F1
#
_entry.id   AF-A0A843JAA5-F1
#
_cell.length_a   1.000
_cell.length_b   1.000
_cell.length_c   1.000
_cell.angle_alpha   90.00
_cell.angle_beta   90.00
_cell.angle_gamma   90.00
#
_symmetry.space_group_name_H-M   'P 1'
#
loop_
_entity.id
_entity.type
_entity.pdbx_description
1 polymer ?
#
loop_
_entity_poly.entity_id
_entity_poly.type
_entity_poly.pdbx_seq_one_letter_code
_entity_poly.pdbx_strand_id
1 'polypeptide(L)'
;LVMIIEKVSKNEECEDYFIKSKSSNKHYIITFDILEDTVSCDCEDFKYRRENLKFGGVKISDKKNHCKHIKKILEIRDKLK
;
A
#
# COMPACT_ATOMS: atom_id res chain seq x y z
N LEU A 1 -4.59 5.68 14.79
CA LEU A 1 -5.33 6.02 13.55
C LEU A 1 -6.16 4.81 13.16
N VAL A 2 -7.50 4.92 13.16
CA VAL A 2 -8.37 3.85 12.70
C VAL A 2 -8.56 3.99 11.19
N MET A 3 -8.21 2.97 10.44
CA MET A 3 -8.38 2.90 8.98
C MET A 3 -9.41 1.82 8.65
N ILE A 4 -10.30 2.09 7.71
CA ILE A 4 -11.16 1.09 7.08
C ILE A 4 -10.44 0.63 5.82
N ILE A 5 -10.36 -0.68 5.61
CA ILE A 5 -9.63 -1.29 4.50
C ILE A 5 -10.59 -2.23 3.81
N GLU A 6 -10.77 -2.01 2.51
CA GLU A 6 -11.64 -2.80 1.65
C GLU A 6 -10.80 -3.33 0.50
N LYS A 7 -10.89 -4.62 0.24
CA LYS A 7 -10.23 -5.24 -0.91
C LYS A 7 -11.14 -5.07 -2.12
N VAL A 8 -10.65 -4.37 -3.14
CA VAL A 8 -11.46 -3.97 -4.31
C VAL A 8 -11.37 -5.01 -5.41
N SER A 9 -10.17 -5.52 -5.68
CA SER A 9 -9.93 -6.48 -6.74
C SER A 9 -8.84 -7.47 -6.32
N LYS A 10 -8.90 -8.69 -6.88
CA LYS A 10 -7.80 -9.65 -6.85
C LYS A 10 -7.85 -10.52 -8.09
N ASN A 11 -6.78 -10.53 -8.85
CA ASN A 11 -6.52 -11.56 -9.84
C ASN A 11 -5.10 -12.13 -9.60
N GLU A 12 -4.58 -12.88 -10.57
CA GLU A 12 -3.26 -13.51 -10.46
C GLU A 12 -2.10 -12.50 -10.60
N GLU A 13 -2.38 -11.31 -11.17
CA GLU A 13 -1.39 -10.29 -11.50
C GLU A 13 -1.38 -9.14 -10.49
N CYS A 14 -2.57 -8.70 -10.08
CA CYS A 14 -2.80 -7.49 -9.30
C CYS A 14 -3.74 -7.74 -8.12
N GLU A 15 -3.51 -6.97 -7.06
CA GLU A 15 -4.40 -6.93 -5.90
C GLU A 15 -4.58 -5.49 -5.40
N ASP A 16 -5.81 -5.01 -5.50
CA ASP A 16 -6.16 -3.64 -5.16
C ASP A 16 -6.88 -3.53 -3.82
N TYR A 17 -6.53 -2.49 -3.09
CA TYR A 17 -7.12 -2.14 -1.81
C TYR A 17 -7.50 -0.67 -1.78
N PHE A 18 -8.68 -0.41 -1.22
CA PHE A 18 -9.17 0.91 -0.88
C PHE A 18 -8.99 1.13 0.63
N ILE A 19 -8.30 2.20 0.99
CA ILE A 19 -8.12 2.62 2.38
C ILE A 19 -8.84 3.93 2.62
N LYS A 20 -9.73 3.96 3.60
CA LYS A 20 -10.37 5.18 4.11
C LYS A 20 -9.90 5.46 5.53
N SER A 21 -9.37 6.66 5.74
CA SER A 21 -9.06 7.13 7.11
C SER A 21 -10.37 7.44 7.83
N LYS A 22 -10.58 6.95 9.06
CA LYS A 22 -11.78 7.35 9.84
C LYS A 22 -11.67 8.78 10.37
N SER A 23 -10.45 9.24 10.61
CA SER A 23 -10.16 10.55 11.21
C SER A 23 -10.13 11.69 10.17
N SER A 24 -10.14 11.36 8.88
CA SER A 24 -10.13 12.35 7.79
C SER A 24 -10.91 11.78 6.62
N ASN A 25 -11.75 12.56 5.94
CA ASN A 25 -12.46 12.13 4.71
C ASN A 25 -11.53 11.79 3.51
N LYS A 26 -10.23 11.63 3.74
CA LYS A 26 -9.23 11.17 2.78
C LYS A 26 -9.34 9.66 2.57
N HIS A 27 -9.22 9.28 1.31
CA HIS A 27 -9.15 7.90 0.86
C HIS A 27 -7.90 7.71 -0.01
N TYR A 28 -7.45 6.46 -0.11
CA TYR A 28 -6.24 6.07 -0.81
C TYR A 28 -6.46 4.73 -1.52
N ILE A 29 -5.87 4.58 -2.69
CA ILE A 29 -5.80 3.32 -3.44
C ILE A 29 -4.39 2.76 -3.29
N ILE A 30 -4.31 1.46 -3.01
CA ILE A 30 -3.07 0.70 -2.96
C ILE A 30 -3.19 -0.47 -3.92
N THR A 31 -2.23 -0.59 -4.83
CA THR A 31 -2.17 -1.68 -5.80
C THR A 31 -0.88 -2.47 -5.57
N PHE A 32 -1.03 -3.77 -5.35
CA PHE A 32 0.08 -4.71 -5.34
C PHE A 32 0.17 -5.35 -6.71
N ASP A 33 1.33 -5.23 -7.36
CA ASP A 33 1.67 -5.99 -8.54
C ASP A 33 2.41 -7.25 -8.07
N ILE A 34 1.72 -8.39 -8.20
CA ILE A 34 2.17 -9.69 -7.71
C ILE A 34 3.29 -10.24 -8.60
N LEU A 35 3.24 -9.97 -9.90
CA LEU A 35 4.25 -10.44 -10.86
C LEU A 35 5.57 -9.70 -10.68
N GLU A 36 5.51 -8.38 -10.53
CA GLU A 36 6.70 -7.52 -10.43
C GLU A 36 7.24 -7.40 -8.99
N ASP A 37 6.57 -8.00 -8.01
CA ASP A 37 6.84 -7.85 -6.57
C ASP A 37 6.89 -6.36 -6.16
N THR A 38 5.95 -5.56 -6.69
CA THR A 38 5.86 -4.12 -6.41
C THR A 38 4.56 -3.73 -5.75
N VAL A 39 4.57 -2.56 -5.14
CA VAL A 39 3.39 -1.95 -4.52
C VAL A 39 3.40 -0.45 -4.79
N SER A 40 2.21 0.09 -5.02
CA SER A 40 1.98 1.52 -5.19
C SER A 40 0.89 2.01 -4.25
N CYS A 41 0.99 3.29 -3.86
CA CYS A 41 -0.06 3.97 -3.11
C CYS A 41 -0.19 5.41 -3.63
N ASP A 42 -1.42 5.87 -3.82
CA ASP A 42 -1.70 7.23 -4.33
C ASP A 42 -1.46 8.36 -3.30
N CYS A 43 -1.09 8.02 -2.06
CA CYS A 43 -0.83 9.00 -1.01
C CYS A 43 0.44 9.84 -1.27
N GLU A 44 0.45 11.08 -0.78
CA GLU A 44 1.55 12.03 -0.98
C GLU A 44 2.89 11.53 -0.40
N ASP A 45 2.86 10.85 0.76
CA ASP A 45 4.06 10.27 1.40
C ASP A 45 4.72 9.20 0.51
N PHE A 46 3.93 8.39 -0.21
CA PHE A 46 4.47 7.42 -1.16
C PHE A 46 5.08 8.12 -2.38
N LYS A 47 4.38 9.10 -2.97
CA LYS A 47 4.88 9.87 -4.12
C LYS A 47 6.22 10.52 -3.80
N TYR A 48 6.30 11.20 -2.66
CA TYR A 48 7.54 11.83 -2.18
C TYR A 48 8.69 10.82 -2.05
N ARG A 49 8.46 9.68 -1.41
CA ARG A 49 9.50 8.65 -1.23
C ARG A 49 9.97 8.05 -2.54
N ARG A 50 9.05 7.75 -3.46
CA ARG A 50 9.37 7.22 -4.79
C ARG A 50 10.27 8.18 -5.58
N GLU A 51 10.01 9.49 -5.47
CA GLU A 51 10.74 10.53 -6.23
C GLU A 51 12.10 10.88 -5.60
N ASN A 52 12.23 10.77 -4.28
CA ASN A 52 13.40 11.25 -3.54
C ASN A 52 14.30 10.13 -2.98
N LEU A 53 13.84 8.88 -2.94
CA LEU A 53 14.60 7.73 -2.43
C LEU A 53 14.76 6.68 -3.54
N LYS A 54 15.99 6.16 -3.70
CA LYS A 54 16.28 5.08 -4.64
C LYS A 54 15.44 3.85 -4.28
N PHE A 55 14.45 3.51 -5.13
CA PHE A 55 13.43 2.45 -4.92
C PHE A 55 12.43 2.68 -3.78
N GLY A 56 12.24 3.93 -3.32
CA GLY A 56 11.55 4.30 -2.07
C GLY A 56 10.19 3.65 -1.81
N GLY A 57 10.20 2.46 -1.19
CA GLY A 57 8.97 1.73 -0.83
C GLY A 57 8.23 1.12 -2.02
N VAL A 58 8.86 0.97 -3.19
CA VAL A 58 8.19 0.36 -4.36
C VAL A 58 8.20 -1.15 -4.30
N LYS A 59 9.30 -1.76 -3.85
CA LYS A 59 9.38 -3.22 -3.70
C LYS A 59 8.64 -3.69 -2.46
N ILE A 60 7.84 -4.75 -2.56
CA ILE A 60 7.09 -5.30 -1.42
C ILE A 60 8.04 -5.66 -0.26
N SER A 61 9.22 -6.19 -0.60
CA SER A 61 10.31 -6.49 0.33
C SER A 61 10.90 -5.28 1.07
N ASP A 62 10.71 -4.05 0.58
CA ASP A 62 11.19 -2.81 1.21
C ASP A 62 10.30 -2.33 2.37
N LYS A 63 10.12 -3.20 3.36
CA LYS A 63 9.20 -2.99 4.49
C LYS A 63 9.47 -1.68 5.27
N LYS A 64 10.71 -1.17 5.25
CA LYS A 64 11.12 0.02 6.00
C LYS A 64 10.63 1.31 5.34
N ASN A 65 10.73 1.41 4.02
CA ASN A 65 10.44 2.66 3.30
C ASN A 65 8.99 2.81 2.86
N HIS A 66 8.12 1.82 3.10
CA HIS A 66 6.69 1.95 2.81
C HIS A 66 6.03 3.09 3.57
N CYS A 67 5.05 3.72 2.90
CA CYS A 67 4.14 4.65 3.57
C CYS A 67 3.31 3.89 4.62
N LYS A 68 2.72 4.63 5.57
CA LYS A 68 1.91 4.03 6.65
C LYS A 68 0.75 3.17 6.15
N HIS A 69 0.20 3.47 4.97
CA HIS A 69 -0.94 2.77 4.40
C HIS A 69 -0.54 1.38 3.87
N ILE A 70 0.54 1.30 3.08
CA ILE A 70 1.10 0.03 2.59
C ILE A 70 1.53 -0.85 3.77
N LYS A 71 2.21 -0.28 4.79
CA LYS A 71 2.60 -1.01 6.01
C LYS A 71 1.39 -1.67 6.68
N LYS A 72 0.27 -0.96 6.76
CA LYS A 72 -0.97 -1.50 7.34
C LYS A 72 -1.52 -2.69 6.57
N ILE A 73 -1.47 -2.64 5.23
CA ILE A 73 -1.93 -3.77 4.42
C ILE A 73 -1.00 -4.96 4.55
N LEU A 74 0.32 -4.74 4.53
CA LEU A 74 1.30 -5.80 4.74
C LEU A 74 1.12 -6.49 6.10
N GLU A 75 0.86 -5.75 7.18
CA GLU A 75 0.53 -6.32 8.49
C GLU A 75 -0.70 -7.23 8.45
N ILE A 76 -1.73 -6.87 7.67
CA ILE A 76 -2.95 -7.68 7.53
C ILE A 76 -2.68 -8.93 6.69
N ARG A 77 -1.92 -8.79 5.59
CA ARG A 77 -1.52 -9.92 4.73
C ARG A 77 -0.67 -10.94 5.48
N ASP A 78 0.29 -10.47 6.29
CA ASP A 78 1.16 -11.35 7.09
C ASP A 78 0.36 -12.08 8.20
N LYS A 79 -0.75 -11.52 8.69
CA LYS A 79 -1.65 -12.17 9.68
C LYS A 79 -2.61 -13.19 9.09
N LEU A 80 -2.85 -13.14 7.78
CA LEU A 80 -3.77 -14.03 7.07
C LEU A 80 -3.05 -15.24 6.44
N LYS A 81 -1.71 -15.31 6.56
CA LYS A 81 -0.89 -16.46 6.21
C LYS A 81 -0.68 -17.36 7.42
#